data_AF-A0A0K2UDL7-F1
#
_entry.id   AF-A0A0K2UDL7-F1
#
_cell.length_a   1.000
_cell.length_b   1.000
_cell.length_c   1.000
_cell.angle_alpha   90.00
_cell.angle_beta   90.00
_cell.angle_gamma   90.00
#
_symmetry.space_group_name_H-M   'P 1'
#
loop_
_entity.id
_entity.type
_entity.pdbx_description
1 polymer ?
#
loop_
_entity_poly.entity_id
_entity_poly.type
_entity_poly.pdbx_seq_one_letter_code
_entity_poly.pdbx_strand_id
1 'polypeptide(L)'
;GNQLKTSIRVVFERQQNWFGKLHNHNLELLFFSPSGESEQFTIASGFSKSGSYSKVFTLDVKIAVDDIFLKYTVEKFHIPWSASERLKIEGLTITNDNNSSSYWQLNTTDKYIESGRSEKLFKN
;
A
#
# COMPACT_ATOMS: atom_id res chain seq x y z
N GLY A 1 -19.48 -3.63 10.01
CA GLY A 1 -18.40 -3.61 9.03
C GLY A 1 -17.74 -4.97 8.97
N ASN A 2 -17.09 -5.28 7.85
CA ASN A 2 -16.34 -6.51 7.64
C ASN A 2 -14.92 -6.31 8.18
N GLN A 3 -14.50 -7.14 9.13
CA GLN A 3 -13.13 -7.10 9.63
C GLN A 3 -12.20 -7.72 8.59
N LEU A 4 -11.15 -6.98 8.22
CA LEU A 4 -10.15 -7.38 7.25
C LEU A 4 -8.76 -7.28 7.88
N LYS A 5 -7.96 -8.31 7.67
CA LYS A 5 -6.52 -8.30 7.92
C LYS A 5 -5.80 -8.15 6.59
N THR A 6 -4.98 -7.12 6.46
CA THR A 6 -4.11 -6.93 5.30
C THR A 6 -2.68 -7.27 5.65
N SER A 7 -1.96 -7.84 4.69
CA SER A 7 -0.53 -8.11 4.79
C SER A 7 0.12 -7.73 3.46
N ILE A 8 1.14 -6.89 3.50
CA ILE A 8 1.86 -6.41 2.32
C ILE A 8 3.36 -6.67 2.50
N ARG A 9 4.01 -7.23 1.47
CA ARG A 9 5.47 -7.36 1.42
C ARG A 9 6.04 -6.27 0.51
N VAL A 10 6.95 -5.49 1.07
CA VAL A 10 7.60 -4.39 0.35
C VAL A 10 9.11 -4.54 0.36
N VAL A 11 9.74 -4.10 -0.73
CA VAL A 11 11.18 -4.19 -0.93
C VAL A 11 11.71 -2.85 -1.44
N PHE A 12 12.60 -2.24 -0.67
CA PHE A 12 13.51 -1.22 -1.16
C PHE A 12 14.65 -1.95 -1.88
N GLU A 13 14.58 -1.98 -3.21
CA GLU A 13 15.73 -2.40 -4.00
C GLU A 13 16.78 -1.30 -3.96
N ARG A 14 18.08 -1.67 -3.95
CA ARG A 14 19.22 -0.75 -3.83
C ARG A 14 19.06 0.45 -4.78
N GLN A 15 18.52 1.55 -4.28
CA GLN A 15 18.71 2.83 -4.92
C GLN A 15 20.17 3.20 -4.64
N GLN A 16 20.97 3.32 -5.71
CA GLN A 16 22.39 3.69 -5.68
C GLN A 16 22.62 5.14 -5.21
N ASN A 17 21.89 5.60 -4.20
CA ASN A 17 21.98 6.98 -3.74
C ASN A 17 22.68 6.99 -2.38
N TRP A 18 23.89 7.56 -2.40
CA TRP A 18 24.81 7.83 -1.30
C TRP A 18 24.19 8.65 -0.13
N PHE A 19 22.91 9.00 -0.22
CA PHE A 19 22.09 9.68 0.78
C PHE A 19 21.11 8.71 1.46
N GLY A 20 21.62 7.62 2.03
CA GLY A 20 20.84 6.61 2.77
C GLY A 20 20.21 7.12 4.07
N LYS A 21 19.52 8.27 4.06
CA LYS A 21 19.01 8.93 5.25
C LYS A 21 17.48 8.98 5.27
N LEU A 22 16.92 8.11 6.11
CA LEU A 22 15.87 8.47 7.07
C LEU A 22 14.56 9.00 6.48
N HIS A 23 14.15 8.52 5.31
CA HIS A 23 12.80 8.75 4.86
C HIS A 23 11.85 7.83 5.60
N ASN A 24 10.76 8.41 6.10
CA ASN A 24 9.65 7.67 6.64
C ASN A 24 8.67 7.44 5.51
N HIS A 25 8.20 6.21 5.40
CA HIS A 25 7.33 5.76 4.33
C HIS A 25 5.96 5.40 4.90
N ASN A 26 4.91 5.70 4.14
CA ASN A 26 3.54 5.39 4.51
C ASN A 26 2.85 4.64 3.36
N LEU A 27 2.08 3.62 3.73
CA LEU A 27 1.26 2.81 2.83
C LEU A 27 -0.18 2.84 3.29
N GLU A 28 -1.08 3.17 2.37
CA GLU A 28 -2.51 3.30 2.63
C GLU A 28 -3.28 2.50 1.57
N LEU A 29 -4.35 1.83 1.99
CA LEU A 29 -5.33 1.26 1.08
C LEU A 29 -6.54 2.17 0.99
N LEU A 30 -7.03 2.36 -0.21
CA LEU A 30 -8.27 3.05 -0.50
C LEU A 30 -9.25 2.04 -1.08
N PHE A 31 -10.42 1.94 -0.49
CA PHE A 31 -11.53 1.10 -0.94
C PHE A 31 -12.61 2.01 -1.50
N PHE A 32 -13.15 1.67 -2.67
CA PHE A 32 -14.21 2.43 -3.31
C PHE A 32 -15.44 1.55 -3.53
N SER A 33 -16.62 2.06 -3.21
CA SER A 33 -17.88 1.41 -3.56
C SER A 33 -18.32 1.84 -4.96
N PRO A 34 -19.14 1.01 -5.64
CA PRO A 34 -19.79 1.41 -6.89
C PRO A 34 -20.70 2.64 -6.74
N SER A 35 -21.17 2.94 -5.52
CA SER A 35 -22.01 4.10 -5.21
C SER A 35 -21.22 5.40 -4.96
N GLY A 36 -19.88 5.35 -4.99
CA GLY A 36 -19.00 6.50 -4.79
C GLY A 36 -18.59 6.76 -3.34
N GLU A 37 -18.97 5.89 -2.40
CA GLU A 37 -18.43 5.91 -1.03
C GLU A 37 -16.98 5.38 -1.04
N SER A 38 -16.14 5.85 -0.12
CA SER A 38 -14.77 5.35 -0.01
C SER A 38 -14.27 5.37 1.42
N GLU A 39 -13.34 4.44 1.71
CA GLU A 39 -12.64 4.38 2.99
C GLU A 39 -11.14 4.20 2.77
N GLN A 40 -10.34 4.83 3.64
CA GLN A 40 -8.89 4.80 3.58
C GLN A 40 -8.31 4.24 4.89
N PHE A 41 -7.37 3.30 4.76
CA PHE A 41 -6.72 2.67 5.90
C PHE A 41 -5.21 2.67 5.76
N THR A 42 -4.51 3.17 6.76
CA THR A 42 -3.05 3.07 6.84
C THR A 42 -2.63 1.65 7.22
N ILE A 43 -1.91 0.95 6.34
CA ILE A 43 -1.32 -0.37 6.62
C ILE A 43 -0.04 -0.22 7.45
N ALA A 44 0.82 0.71 7.03
CA ALA A 44 2.11 0.97 7.65
C ALA A 44 2.41 2.47 7.56
N SER A 45 2.99 3.02 8.63
CA SER A 45 3.42 4.42 8.67
C SER A 45 4.76 4.55 9.36
N GLY A 46 5.60 5.46 8.88
CA GLY A 46 6.93 5.71 9.42
C GLY A 46 7.92 4.55 9.23
N PHE A 47 7.66 3.62 8.31
CA PHE A 47 8.59 2.51 8.08
C PHE A 47 9.74 2.97 7.19
N SER A 48 10.92 2.35 7.30
CA SER A 48 12.14 2.72 6.54
C SER A 48 12.95 1.53 6.05
N LYS A 49 12.38 0.32 6.16
CA LYS A 49 13.04 -0.93 5.76
C LYS A 49 12.09 -1.85 5.00
N SER A 50 12.68 -2.69 4.15
CA SER A 50 11.97 -3.78 3.49
C SER A 50 11.40 -4.73 4.53
N GLY A 51 10.24 -5.31 4.26
CA GLY A 51 9.59 -6.20 5.21
C GLY A 51 8.14 -6.49 4.87
N SER A 52 7.51 -7.23 5.76
CA SER A 52 6.07 -7.48 5.72
C SER A 52 5.39 -6.63 6.78
N TYR A 53 4.39 -5.88 6.36
CA TYR A 53 3.56 -5.05 7.23
C TYR A 53 2.14 -5.56 7.20
N SER A 54 1.49 -5.55 8.35
CA SER A 54 0.10 -6.03 8.45
C SER A 54 -0.73 -5.14 9.36
N LYS A 55 -2.00 -4.99 9.00
CA LYS A 55 -2.96 -4.21 9.79
C LYS A 55 -4.32 -4.90 9.76
N VAL A 56 -5.05 -4.80 10.86
CA VAL A 56 -6.46 -5.17 10.93
C VAL A 56 -7.27 -3.89 10.96
N PHE A 57 -8.33 -3.83 10.15
CA PHE A 57 -9.31 -2.75 10.15
C PHE A 57 -10.71 -3.30 9.88
N THR A 58 -11.72 -2.46 10.04
CA THR A 58 -13.12 -2.78 9.80
C THR A 58 -13.60 -1.90 8.66
N LEU A 59 -13.92 -2.51 7.52
CA LEU A 59 -14.49 -1.84 6.35
C LEU A 59 -16.03 -1.77 6.50
N ASP A 60 -16.69 -0.69 6.10
CA ASP A 60 -18.15 -0.64 6.07
C ASP A 60 -18.70 -1.76 5.19
N VAL A 61 -19.83 -2.36 5.61
CA VAL A 61 -20.47 -3.47 4.89
C VAL A 61 -20.99 -3.06 3.51
N LYS A 62 -21.18 -1.76 3.27
CA LYS A 62 -21.59 -1.20 1.98
C LYS A 62 -20.46 -1.13 0.96
N ILE A 63 -19.20 -1.15 1.42
CA ILE A 63 -18.03 -1.09 0.55
C ILE A 63 -17.53 -2.51 0.30
N ALA A 64 -17.54 -2.92 -0.96
CA ALA A 64 -17.05 -4.22 -1.36
C ALA A 64 -15.51 -4.25 -1.42
N VAL A 65 -14.94 -5.45 -1.35
CA VAL A 65 -13.50 -5.69 -1.49
C VAL A 65 -13.20 -6.03 -2.95
N ASP A 66 -13.45 -5.08 -3.84
CA ASP A 66 -13.35 -5.24 -5.30
C ASP A 66 -12.58 -4.11 -5.98
N ASP A 67 -12.81 -2.85 -5.61
CA ASP A 67 -12.10 -1.68 -6.13
C ASP A 67 -11.15 -1.09 -5.08
N ILE A 68 -9.88 -1.46 -5.19
CA ILE A 68 -8.87 -1.17 -4.18
C ILE A 68 -7.68 -0.47 -4.84
N PHE A 69 -7.19 0.59 -4.22
CA PHE A 69 -5.97 1.29 -4.60
C PHE A 69 -4.97 1.24 -3.46
N LEU A 70 -3.70 1.07 -3.80
CA LEU A 70 -2.59 1.24 -2.87
C LEU A 70 -1.96 2.61 -3.09
N LYS A 71 -1.87 3.41 -2.04
CA LYS A 71 -1.17 4.70 -2.04
C LYS A 71 0.14 4.58 -1.29
N TYR A 72 1.18 5.12 -1.90
CA TYR A 72 2.52 5.17 -1.33
C TYR A 72 2.96 6.62 -1.17
N THR A 73 3.37 7.01 0.03
CA THR A 73 3.92 8.35 0.29
C THR A 73 5.22 8.28 1.07
N VAL A 74 6.09 9.24 0.79
CA VAL A 74 7.34 9.47 1.51
C VAL A 74 7.18 10.77 2.29
N GLU A 75 7.40 10.73 3.60
CA GLU A 75 7.44 11.92 4.43
C GLU A 75 8.68 12.73 4.04
N LYS A 76 8.44 13.90 3.44
CA LYS A 76 9.50 14.79 3.00
C LYS A 76 10.19 15.39 4.21
N PHE A 77 11.44 14.98 4.47
CA PHE A 77 12.43 15.92 4.97
C PHE A 77 12.79 16.86 3.81
N HIS A 78 13.01 18.14 4.10
CA HIS A 78 13.25 19.19 3.10
C HIS A 78 14.48 18.82 2.22
N ILE A 79 14.25 18.27 1.02
CA ILE A 79 15.30 17.96 0.04
C ILE A 79 15.02 18.76 -1.24
N PRO A 80 16.00 19.50 -1.79
CA PRO A 80 15.76 20.41 -2.90
C PRO A 80 15.47 19.71 -4.24
N TRP A 81 15.87 18.45 -4.42
CA TRP A 81 15.82 17.75 -5.72
C TRP A 81 14.88 16.55 -5.63
N SER A 82 13.74 16.66 -6.31
CA SER A 82 12.62 15.72 -6.28
C SER A 82 12.88 14.46 -7.12
N ALA A 83 13.75 13.56 -6.65
CA ALA A 83 13.74 12.20 -7.17
C ALA A 83 12.46 11.51 -6.67
N SER A 84 11.55 11.14 -7.59
CA SER A 84 10.39 10.31 -7.25
C SER A 84 10.91 8.94 -6.81
N GLU A 85 10.73 8.61 -5.54
CA GLU A 85 11.18 7.33 -5.01
C GLU A 85 10.22 6.22 -5.45
N ARG A 86 10.73 5.05 -5.79
CA ARG A 86 9.92 3.88 -6.14
C ARG A 86 10.06 2.79 -5.09
N LEU A 87 8.94 2.16 -4.76
CA LEU A 87 8.86 1.03 -3.84
C LEU A 87 8.33 -0.20 -4.57
N LYS A 88 8.99 -1.34 -4.42
CA LYS A 88 8.51 -2.61 -4.96
C LYS A 88 7.51 -3.27 -4.02
N ILE A 89 6.39 -3.73 -4.56
CA ILE A 89 5.34 -4.44 -3.84
C ILE A 89 5.31 -5.89 -4.35
N GLU A 90 5.81 -6.82 -3.53
CA GLU A 90 5.94 -8.22 -3.98
C GLU A 90 4.65 -9.02 -3.82
N GLY A 91 3.76 -8.59 -2.93
CA GLY A 91 2.46 -9.20 -2.75
C GLY A 91 1.64 -8.50 -1.68
N LEU A 92 0.33 -8.48 -1.89
CA LEU A 92 -0.65 -8.03 -0.92
C LEU A 92 -1.68 -9.15 -0.70
N THR A 93 -2.01 -9.42 0.55
CA THR A 93 -3.06 -10.36 0.95
C THR A 93 -4.09 -9.62 1.78
N ILE A 94 -5.37 -9.86 1.49
CA ILE A 94 -6.50 -9.42 2.31
C ILE A 94 -7.24 -10.67 2.78
N THR A 95 -7.29 -10.86 4.09
CA THR A 95 -7.96 -11.97 4.75
C THR A 95 -9.19 -11.44 5.48
N ASN A 96 -10.35 -12.04 5.26
CA ASN A 96 -11.57 -11.70 5.99
C ASN A 96 -11.68 -12.45 7.33
N ASP A 97 -12.71 -12.12 8.09
CA ASP A 97 -13.09 -12.75 9.36
C ASP A 97 -13.30 -14.27 9.26
N ASN A 98 -13.77 -14.77 8.12
CA ASN A 98 -13.90 -16.20 7.83
C ASN A 98 -12.57 -16.87 7.44
N ASN A 99 -11.44 -16.18 7.63
CA ASN A 99 -10.09 -16.64 7.29
C ASN A 99 -9.88 -16.94 5.79
N SER A 100 -10.79 -16.47 4.94
CA SER A 100 -10.66 -16.54 3.48
C SER A 100 -9.73 -15.43 3.02
N SER A 101 -8.70 -15.82 2.27
CA SER A 101 -7.66 -14.91 1.80
C SER A 101 -7.76 -14.66 0.31
N SER A 102 -7.57 -13.41 -0.07
CA SER A 102 -7.44 -12.97 -1.46
C SER A 102 -6.06 -12.35 -1.68
N TYR A 103 -5.50 -12.60 -2.85
CA TYR A 103 -4.17 -12.12 -3.23
C TYR A 103 -4.31 -11.02 -4.27
N TRP A 104 -3.54 -9.97 -4.10
CA TRP A 104 -3.63 -8.75 -4.88
C TRP A 104 -2.24 -8.30 -5.32
N GLN A 105 -2.19 -7.69 -6.49
CA GLN A 105 -0.98 -7.14 -7.08
C GLN A 105 -1.25 -5.75 -7.63
N LEU A 106 -0.19 -4.93 -7.71
CA LEU A 106 -0.26 -3.66 -8.41
C LEU A 106 -0.61 -3.88 -9.87
N ASN A 107 -1.52 -3.07 -10.40
CA ASN A 107 -1.82 -3.01 -11.83
C ASN A 107 -0.71 -2.28 -12.61
N THR A 108 0.53 -2.67 -12.38
CA THR A 108 1.73 -2.19 -13.06
C THR A 108 2.55 -3.40 -13.51
N THR A 109 3.23 -3.28 -14.65
CA THR A 109 3.97 -4.40 -15.25
C THR A 109 5.22 -4.80 -14.46
N ASP A 110 5.77 -3.89 -13.66
CA ASP A 110 7.03 -4.08 -12.94
C ASP A 110 6.87 -4.25 -11.42
N LYS A 111 5.65 -4.14 -10.88
CA LYS A 111 5.33 -4.23 -9.44
C LYS A 111 5.91 -3.11 -8.58
N TYR A 112 6.22 -1.96 -9.16
CA TYR A 112 6.63 -0.78 -8.39
C TYR A 112 5.51 0.26 -8.35
N ILE A 113 5.51 1.01 -7.25
CA ILE A 113 4.70 2.22 -7.06
C ILE A 113 5.62 3.41 -6.80
N GLU A 114 5.30 4.55 -7.41
CA GLU A 114 6.01 5.81 -7.18
C GLU A 114 5.47 6.57 -5.96
N SER A 115 6.36 7.25 -5.24
CA SER A 115 6.00 8.08 -4.10
C SER A 115 5.04 9.21 -4.52
N GLY A 116 3.98 9.41 -3.74
CA GLY A 116 2.94 10.39 -4.04
C GLY A 116 1.87 9.90 -5.02
N ARG A 117 1.93 8.65 -5.49
CA ARG A 117 0.91 8.05 -6.36
C ARG A 117 0.04 7.03 -5.63
N SER A 118 -1.11 6.77 -6.24
CA SER A 118 -1.98 5.65 -5.91
C SER A 118 -2.11 4.77 -7.14
N GLU A 119 -1.97 3.46 -6.96
CA GLU A 119 -2.03 2.48 -8.03
C GLU A 119 -3.17 1.50 -7.76
N LYS A 120 -3.94 1.19 -8.81
CA LYS A 120 -5.03 0.23 -8.70
C LYS A 120 -4.47 -1.16 -8.43
N LEU A 121 -5.15 -1.93 -7.58
CA LEU A 121 -4.85 -3.34 -7.36
C LEU A 121 -5.77 -4.20 -8.21
N PHE A 122 -5.26 -5.34 -8.67
CA PHE A 122 -6.07 -6.39 -9.24
C PHE A 122 -5.92 -7.67 -8.42
N LYS A 123 -7.01 -8.43 -8.35
CA LYS A 123 -7.04 -9.71 -7.66
C LYS A 123 -6.36 -10.75 -8.55
N ASN A 124 -5.39 -11.47 -7.99
CA ASN A 124 -4.67 -12.56 -8.64
C ASN A 124 -5.34 -13.91 -8.37
#